data_AF-A0A2P4QK31-F1
#
_entry.id   AF-A0A2P4QK31-F1
#
_cell.length_a   1.000
_cell.length_b   1.000
_cell.length_c   1.000
_cell.angle_alpha   90.00
_cell.angle_beta   90.00
_cell.angle_gamma   90.00
#
_symmetry.space_group_name_H-M   'P 1'
#
loop_
_entity.id
_entity.type
_entity.pdbx_description
1 polymer ?
#
loop_
_entity_poly.entity_id
_entity_poly.type
_entity_poly.pdbx_seq_one_letter_code
_entity_poly.pdbx_strand_id
1 'polypeptide(L)'
;MSNVREELIRAVFSRSYTSIDYNIYVNFYEQTEFRKQFVLADNSITEEDKTVAIRIINKNYDRNKLIYNKGTRRVCENCNQKCLATLYCEYCVRNYLKYNFSNWTSGNNVIDNLIKNCQMETLTSNAIIEWIPYNNLENIKYLTKGGFSEIYTADWIDGGYEEWNSKEQQLMRFGTHAVILKELKNVENASQSWFEEAKSHLTLSNKYASIVQCFGLTQNPLNGNYLLVMRKFN
;
A
#
# COMPACT_ATOMS: atom_id res chain seq x y z
N MET A 1 2.58 -4.32 25.76
CA MET A 1 2.74 -5.01 24.47
C MET A 1 1.43 -5.72 24.20
N SER A 2 0.70 -5.30 23.17
CA SER A 2 -0.55 -5.96 22.75
C SER A 2 -0.22 -7.36 22.25
N ASN A 3 -0.87 -8.40 22.78
CA ASN A 3 -0.61 -9.78 22.37
C ASN A 3 -1.46 -10.13 21.14
N VAL A 4 -1.31 -9.33 20.09
CA VAL A 4 -2.10 -9.46 18.85
C VAL A 4 -1.61 -10.69 18.10
N ARG A 5 -2.53 -11.62 17.84
CA ARG A 5 -2.22 -12.91 17.19
C ARG A 5 -2.54 -12.84 15.71
N GLU A 6 -1.62 -12.26 14.94
CA GLU A 6 -1.81 -12.00 13.50
C GLU A 6 -2.22 -13.25 12.70
N GLU A 7 -1.66 -14.41 13.00
CA GLU A 7 -2.00 -15.67 12.31
C GLU A 7 -3.46 -16.07 12.53
N LEU A 8 -3.97 -15.89 13.75
CA LEU A 8 -5.37 -16.18 14.05
C LEU A 8 -6.28 -15.18 13.36
N ILE A 9 -5.94 -13.88 13.36
CA ILE A 9 -6.70 -12.86 12.62
C ILE A 9 -6.77 -13.22 11.13
N ARG A 10 -5.65 -13.65 10.53
CA ARG A 10 -5.63 -14.10 9.13
C ARG A 10 -6.52 -15.33 8.92
N ALA A 11 -6.48 -16.30 9.82
CA ALA A 11 -7.35 -17.48 9.75
C ALA A 11 -8.84 -17.11 9.84
N VAL A 12 -9.22 -16.22 10.77
CA VAL A 12 -10.60 -15.70 10.87
C VAL A 12 -11.00 -14.96 9.61
N PHE A 13 -10.12 -14.15 9.02
CA PHE A 13 -10.40 -13.47 7.76
C PHE A 13 -10.65 -14.45 6.62
N SER A 14 -9.83 -15.48 6.47
CA SER A 14 -10.04 -16.53 5.46
C SER A 14 -11.39 -17.19 5.64
N ARG A 15 -11.74 -17.61 6.87
CA ARG A 15 -13.06 -18.19 7.17
C ARG A 15 -14.19 -17.23 6.84
N SER A 16 -14.11 -15.98 7.31
CA SER A 16 -15.13 -14.95 7.06
C SER A 16 -15.39 -14.73 5.57
N TYR A 17 -14.35 -14.85 4.73
CA TYR A 17 -14.46 -14.67 3.29
C TYR A 17 -15.10 -15.90 2.62
N THR A 18 -14.70 -17.10 3.02
CA THR A 18 -15.26 -18.35 2.48
C THR A 18 -16.71 -18.58 2.90
N SER A 19 -17.15 -17.98 4.00
CA SER A 19 -18.52 -18.09 4.53
C SER A 19 -19.51 -17.09 3.93
N ILE A 20 -19.09 -16.23 2.99
CA ILE A 20 -19.99 -15.31 2.31
C ILE A 20 -20.89 -16.09 1.35
N ASP A 21 -22.21 -16.04 1.60
CA ASP A 21 -23.20 -16.40 0.58
C ASP A 21 -23.41 -15.22 -0.36
N TYR A 22 -22.86 -15.31 -1.57
CA TYR A 22 -22.94 -14.26 -2.58
C TYR A 22 -24.34 -14.09 -3.19
N ASN A 23 -25.29 -15.00 -2.93
CA ASN A 23 -26.70 -14.80 -3.29
C ASN A 23 -27.42 -13.90 -2.29
N ILE A 24 -26.96 -13.86 -1.04
CA ILE A 24 -27.54 -13.04 0.03
C ILE A 24 -26.81 -11.69 0.12
N TYR A 25 -25.47 -11.71 0.13
CA TYR A 25 -24.64 -10.53 0.28
C TYR A 25 -24.06 -10.12 -1.08
N VAL A 26 -24.91 -9.50 -1.89
CA VAL A 26 -24.65 -9.24 -3.32
C VAL A 26 -23.60 -8.15 -3.51
N ASN A 27 -23.60 -7.13 -2.65
CA ASN A 27 -22.70 -5.99 -2.79
C ASN A 27 -21.62 -5.92 -1.68
N PHE A 28 -20.57 -5.13 -1.92
CA PHE A 28 -19.44 -5.07 -0.99
C PHE A 28 -19.79 -4.44 0.38
N TYR A 29 -20.88 -3.69 0.50
CA TYR A 29 -21.36 -3.15 1.78
C TYR A 29 -21.85 -4.27 2.67
N GLU A 30 -22.78 -5.06 2.14
CA GLU A 30 -23.35 -6.25 2.77
C GLU A 30 -22.26 -7.26 3.16
N GLN A 31 -21.33 -7.54 2.23
CA GLN A 31 -20.19 -8.43 2.48
C GLN A 31 -19.29 -7.90 3.60
N THR A 32 -19.06 -6.58 3.66
CA THR A 32 -18.25 -5.97 4.72
C THR A 32 -18.93 -6.10 6.09
N GLU A 33 -20.23 -5.80 6.17
CA GLU A 33 -20.98 -5.90 7.43
C GLU A 33 -21.09 -7.35 7.92
N PHE A 34 -21.34 -8.30 7.01
CA PHE A 34 -21.27 -9.73 7.34
C PHE A 34 -19.92 -10.11 7.93
N ARG A 35 -18.82 -9.71 7.29
CA ARG A 35 -17.47 -10.03 7.79
C ARG A 35 -17.18 -9.42 9.16
N LYS A 36 -17.68 -8.21 9.45
CA LYS A 36 -17.57 -7.61 10.79
C LYS A 36 -18.31 -8.45 11.82
N GLN A 37 -19.56 -8.81 11.55
CA GLN A 37 -20.36 -9.65 12.45
C GLN A 37 -19.70 -11.01 12.68
N PHE A 38 -19.18 -11.63 11.62
CA PHE A 38 -18.44 -12.89 11.69
C PHE A 38 -17.24 -12.79 12.65
N VAL A 39 -16.40 -11.75 12.48
CA VAL A 39 -15.23 -11.51 13.35
C VAL A 39 -15.65 -11.29 14.79
N LEU A 40 -16.69 -10.49 15.05
CA LEU A 40 -17.15 -10.19 16.39
C LEU A 40 -17.71 -11.41 17.13
N ALA A 41 -18.34 -12.33 16.39
CA ALA A 41 -18.89 -13.58 16.91
C ALA A 41 -17.84 -14.70 17.06
N ASP A 42 -16.61 -14.51 16.55
CA ASP A 42 -15.58 -15.54 16.57
C ASP A 42 -14.92 -15.66 17.95
N ASN A 43 -15.10 -16.82 18.59
CA ASN A 43 -14.57 -17.10 19.93
C ASN A 43 -13.10 -17.54 19.94
N SER A 44 -12.46 -17.73 18.78
CA SER A 44 -11.04 -18.14 18.71
C SER A 44 -10.05 -16.99 18.85
N ILE A 45 -10.53 -15.74 18.74
CA ILE A 45 -9.74 -14.52 18.84
C ILE A 45 -10.15 -13.68 20.06
N THR A 46 -9.22 -12.90 20.63
CA THR A 46 -9.50 -12.04 21.79
C THR A 46 -10.26 -10.77 21.37
N GLU A 47 -10.77 -10.00 22.33
CA GLU A 47 -11.36 -8.68 22.02
C GLU A 47 -10.33 -7.69 21.44
N GLU A 48 -9.06 -7.83 21.83
CA GLU A 48 -7.95 -7.05 21.25
C GLU A 48 -7.72 -7.44 19.77
N ASP A 49 -7.69 -8.75 19.48
CA ASP A 49 -7.58 -9.27 18.12
C ASP A 49 -8.78 -8.83 17.25
N LYS A 50 -10.01 -8.88 17.80
CA LYS A 50 -11.23 -8.42 17.12
C LYS A 50 -11.15 -6.94 16.78
N THR A 51 -10.66 -6.11 17.71
CA THR A 51 -10.49 -4.67 17.48
C THR A 51 -9.55 -4.41 16.31
N VAL A 52 -8.40 -5.10 16.26
CA VAL A 52 -7.46 -5.01 15.14
C VAL A 52 -8.08 -5.51 13.84
N ALA A 53 -8.79 -6.64 13.89
CA ALA A 53 -9.44 -7.25 12.73
C ALA A 53 -10.51 -6.32 12.13
N ILE A 54 -11.37 -5.72 12.96
CA ILE A 54 -12.37 -4.74 12.53
C ILE A 54 -11.71 -3.49 11.95
N ARG A 55 -10.61 -3.01 12.53
CA ARG A 55 -9.84 -1.89 11.98
C ARG A 55 -9.35 -2.18 10.56
N ILE A 56 -8.81 -3.38 10.32
CA ILE A 56 -8.37 -3.80 8.98
C ILE A 56 -9.55 -3.91 8.00
N ILE A 57 -10.69 -4.47 8.43
CA ILE A 57 -11.91 -4.53 7.60
C ILE A 57 -12.36 -3.12 7.20
N ASN A 58 -12.38 -2.17 8.15
CA ASN A 58 -12.74 -0.78 7.87
C ASN A 58 -11.76 -0.09 6.90
N LYS A 59 -10.44 -0.33 7.02
CA LYS A 59 -9.45 0.17 6.05
C LYS A 59 -9.74 -0.34 4.64
N ASN A 60 -10.04 -1.63 4.49
CA ASN A 60 -10.40 -2.23 3.20
C ASN A 60 -11.72 -1.70 2.65
N TYR A 61 -12.70 -1.49 3.53
CA TYR A 61 -13.99 -0.92 3.16
C TYR A 61 -13.85 0.51 2.63
N ASP A 62 -13.09 1.37 3.30
CA ASP A 62 -12.79 2.73 2.82
C ASP A 62 -12.06 2.71 1.47
N ARG A 63 -11.09 1.81 1.30
CA ARG A 63 -10.41 1.61 0.01
C ARG A 63 -11.42 1.26 -1.09
N ASN A 64 -12.32 0.31 -0.86
CA ASN A 64 -13.33 -0.09 -1.84
C ASN A 64 -14.29 1.05 -2.18
N LYS A 65 -14.73 1.84 -1.18
CA LYS A 65 -15.54 3.04 -1.43
C LYS A 65 -14.84 4.01 -2.38
N LEU A 66 -13.54 4.22 -2.22
CA LEU A 66 -12.74 5.10 -3.07
C LEU A 66 -12.57 4.53 -4.48
N ILE A 67 -12.24 3.24 -4.61
CA ILE A 67 -12.06 2.56 -5.91
C ILE A 67 -13.35 2.61 -6.74
N TYR A 68 -14.48 2.28 -6.13
CA TYR A 68 -15.77 2.25 -6.83
C TYR A 68 -16.46 3.62 -6.87
N ASN A 69 -15.91 4.63 -6.18
CA ASN A 69 -16.53 5.94 -5.96
C ASN A 69 -18.00 5.81 -5.49
N LYS A 70 -18.24 4.88 -4.57
CA LYS A 70 -19.59 4.56 -4.05
C LYS A 70 -19.66 4.73 -2.54
N GLY A 71 -20.84 5.10 -2.07
CA GLY A 71 -21.20 5.15 -0.64
C GLY A 71 -21.34 6.56 -0.12
N THR A 72 -21.66 6.67 1.17
CA THR A 72 -21.91 7.95 1.81
C THR A 72 -20.62 8.76 1.94
N ARG A 73 -20.67 10.01 1.47
CA ARG A 73 -19.64 11.02 1.68
C ARG A 73 -19.89 11.75 2.99
N ARG A 74 -18.82 12.14 3.67
CA ARG A 74 -18.84 13.00 4.86
C ARG A 74 -18.07 14.28 4.57
N VAL A 75 -18.36 15.35 5.30
CA VAL A 75 -17.53 16.56 5.25
C VAL A 75 -16.33 16.33 6.15
N CYS A 76 -15.12 16.50 5.63
CA CYS A 76 -13.90 16.44 6.44
C CYS A 76 -13.75 17.72 7.26
N GLU A 77 -13.54 17.59 8.57
CA GLU A 77 -13.33 18.72 9.49
C GLU A 77 -12.04 19.50 9.22
N ASN A 78 -11.02 18.87 8.62
CA ASN A 78 -9.71 19.49 8.39
C ASN A 78 -9.65 20.30 7.08
N CYS A 79 -10.34 19.86 6.03
CA CYS A 79 -10.28 20.51 4.71
C CYS A 79 -11.64 20.94 4.14
N ASN A 80 -12.73 20.70 4.86
CA ASN A 80 -14.12 21.01 4.45
C ASN A 80 -14.58 20.38 3.13
N GLN A 81 -13.84 19.41 2.59
CA GLN A 81 -14.22 18.68 1.38
C GLN A 81 -15.09 17.47 1.70
N LYS A 82 -15.98 17.12 0.77
CA LYS A 82 -16.80 15.90 0.85
C LYS A 82 -15.96 14.69 0.49
N CYS A 83 -15.48 13.96 1.48
CA CYS A 83 -14.62 12.79 1.34
C CYS A 83 -15.40 11.48 1.51
N LEU A 84 -14.93 10.42 0.85
CA LEU A 84 -15.52 9.09 0.92
C LEU A 84 -14.94 8.27 2.07
N ALA A 85 -13.64 8.35 2.34
CA ALA A 85 -13.04 7.57 3.41
C ALA A 85 -13.58 7.99 4.79
N THR A 86 -13.76 7.01 5.66
CA THR A 86 -14.31 7.17 7.02
C THR A 86 -13.18 7.35 8.04
N LEU A 87 -12.12 6.54 7.93
CA LEU A 87 -10.97 6.53 8.84
C LEU A 87 -9.97 7.67 8.60
N TYR A 88 -9.95 8.22 7.38
CA TYR A 88 -9.08 9.34 6.99
C TYR A 88 -9.79 10.18 5.93
N CYS A 89 -9.13 11.23 5.43
CA CYS A 89 -9.60 12.01 4.30
C CYS A 89 -8.62 11.87 3.13
N GLU A 90 -9.06 11.30 2.02
CA GLU A 90 -8.23 11.09 0.83
C GLU A 90 -7.66 12.41 0.28
N TYR A 91 -8.36 13.52 0.46
CA TYR A 91 -7.87 14.83 0.04
C TYR A 91 -6.80 15.39 0.98
N CYS A 92 -6.95 15.22 2.30
CA CYS A 92 -5.94 15.65 3.26
C CYS A 92 -4.61 14.91 3.01
N VAL A 93 -4.68 13.60 2.77
CA VAL A 93 -3.50 12.79 2.39
C VAL A 93 -2.85 13.34 1.13
N ARG A 94 -3.62 13.56 0.05
CA ARG A 94 -3.06 14.12 -1.20
C ARG A 94 -2.50 15.53 -1.03
N ASN A 95 -3.11 16.36 -0.20
CA ASN A 95 -2.60 17.71 0.08
C ASN A 95 -1.28 17.66 0.87
N TYR A 96 -1.18 16.76 1.85
CA TYR A 96 0.09 16.51 2.54
C TYR A 96 1.19 16.06 1.56
N LEU A 97 0.86 15.15 0.63
CA LEU A 97 1.80 14.70 -0.39
C LEU A 97 2.23 15.87 -1.30
N LYS A 98 1.28 16.66 -1.82
CA LYS A 98 1.61 17.84 -2.65
C LYS A 98 2.59 18.80 -1.98
N TYR A 99 2.39 19.06 -0.68
CA TYR A 99 3.26 19.95 0.08
C TYR A 99 4.69 19.42 0.17
N ASN A 100 4.86 18.10 0.18
CA ASN A 100 6.14 17.43 0.34
C ASN A 100 6.78 16.99 -0.99
N PHE A 101 6.23 17.37 -2.16
CA PHE A 101 6.72 16.92 -3.48
C PHE A 101 8.21 17.17 -3.74
N SER A 102 8.81 18.15 -3.08
CA SER A 102 10.26 18.41 -3.15
C SER A 102 11.11 17.33 -2.47
N ASN A 103 10.54 16.57 -1.55
CA ASN A 103 11.28 15.59 -0.73
C ASN A 103 11.50 14.26 -1.46
N TRP A 104 10.73 13.97 -2.52
CA TRP A 104 10.84 12.74 -3.30
C TRP A 104 11.49 12.99 -4.65
N THR A 105 12.69 13.57 -4.66
CA THR A 105 13.46 13.77 -5.89
C THR A 105 14.53 12.71 -6.07
N SER A 106 14.53 12.13 -7.27
CA SER A 106 15.56 11.22 -7.78
C SER A 106 16.69 11.94 -8.52
N GLY A 107 16.57 13.26 -8.72
CA GLY A 107 17.39 14.01 -9.67
C GLY A 107 16.99 13.79 -11.14
N ASN A 108 15.99 12.94 -11.43
CA ASN A 108 15.45 12.70 -12.76
C ASN A 108 13.99 13.18 -12.84
N ASN A 109 13.76 14.27 -13.58
CA ASN A 109 12.43 14.88 -13.72
C ASN A 109 11.34 13.91 -14.25
N VAL A 110 11.71 12.94 -15.09
CA VAL A 110 10.74 11.96 -15.63
C VAL A 110 10.27 11.02 -14.53
N ILE A 111 11.18 10.52 -13.70
CA ILE A 111 10.88 9.66 -12.55
C ILE A 111 10.10 10.44 -11.49
N ASP A 112 10.55 11.65 -11.17
CA ASP A 112 9.91 12.49 -10.16
C ASP A 112 8.47 12.82 -10.56
N ASN A 113 8.22 13.10 -11.84
CA ASN A 113 6.87 13.32 -12.34
C ASN A 113 6.00 12.06 -12.30
N LEU A 114 6.56 10.89 -12.62
CA LEU A 114 5.83 9.62 -12.49
C LEU A 114 5.40 9.36 -11.04
N ILE A 115 6.30 9.57 -10.09
CA ILE A 115 6.02 9.40 -8.65
C ILE A 115 4.94 10.39 -8.19
N LYS A 116 5.08 11.68 -8.52
CA LYS A 116 4.08 12.71 -8.20
C LYS A 116 2.70 12.38 -8.76
N ASN A 117 2.61 11.89 -9.99
CA ASN A 117 1.35 11.46 -10.59
C ASN A 117 0.73 10.29 -9.82
N CYS A 118 1.52 9.29 -9.41
CA CYS A 118 1.04 8.19 -8.59
C CYS A 118 0.54 8.66 -7.21
N GLN A 119 1.27 9.59 -6.58
CA GLN A 119 0.89 10.18 -5.29
C GLN A 119 -0.43 10.98 -5.37
N MET A 120 -0.64 11.69 -6.48
CA MET A 120 -1.87 12.45 -6.76
C MET A 120 -3.12 11.57 -6.88
N GLU A 121 -2.94 10.35 -7.37
CA GLU A 121 -4.01 9.36 -7.51
C GLU A 121 -4.14 8.43 -6.31
N THR A 122 -3.27 8.59 -5.29
CA THR A 122 -3.26 7.66 -4.16
C THR A 122 -4.63 7.60 -3.48
N LEU A 123 -5.05 6.38 -3.18
CA LEU A 123 -6.32 6.14 -2.51
C LEU A 123 -6.12 5.95 -1.03
N THR A 124 -5.08 5.22 -0.61
CA THR A 124 -4.84 4.85 0.79
C THR A 124 -3.48 5.31 1.28
N SER A 125 -3.35 5.53 2.59
CA SER A 125 -2.09 5.95 3.22
C SER A 125 -0.96 4.94 3.07
N ASN A 126 -1.29 3.65 2.96
CA ASN A 126 -0.31 2.58 2.85
C ASN A 126 0.09 2.24 1.40
N ALA A 127 -0.54 2.85 0.40
CA ALA A 127 -0.28 2.57 -1.01
C ALA A 127 0.51 3.69 -1.71
N ILE A 128 1.12 4.58 -0.91
CA ILE A 128 1.83 5.76 -1.41
C ILE A 128 3.13 5.32 -2.07
N ILE A 129 3.31 5.77 -3.31
CA ILE A 129 4.52 5.56 -4.09
C ILE A 129 5.56 6.60 -3.70
N GLU A 130 6.80 6.16 -3.49
CA GLU A 130 7.89 6.99 -3.01
C GLU A 130 9.14 6.87 -3.89
N TRP A 131 9.93 7.94 -3.92
CA TRP A 131 11.35 7.79 -4.21
C TRP A 131 12.04 7.35 -2.92
N ILE A 132 12.74 6.23 -2.96
CA ILE A 132 13.41 5.64 -1.79
C ILE A 132 14.91 5.82 -1.99
N PRO A 133 15.57 6.70 -1.21
CA PRO A 133 17.01 6.84 -1.26
C PRO A 133 17.68 5.49 -1.03
N TYR A 134 18.64 5.12 -1.88
CA TYR A 134 19.31 3.82 -1.80
C TYR A 134 19.98 3.59 -0.44
N ASN A 135 20.45 4.67 0.20
CA ASN A 135 21.07 4.62 1.53
C ASN A 135 20.09 4.29 2.66
N ASN A 136 18.77 4.30 2.41
CA ASN A 136 17.76 3.87 3.39
C ASN A 136 17.49 2.35 3.27
N LEU A 137 18.21 1.64 2.39
CA LEU A 137 18.13 0.21 2.19
C LEU A 137 19.39 -0.46 2.74
N GLU A 138 19.21 -1.30 3.76
CA GLU A 138 20.27 -2.06 4.41
C GLU A 138 20.18 -3.55 4.06
N ASN A 139 21.22 -4.29 4.42
CA ASN A 139 21.28 -5.75 4.30
C ASN A 139 20.92 -6.27 2.90
N ILE A 140 21.27 -5.51 1.86
CA ILE A 140 20.98 -5.85 0.47
C ILE A 140 21.72 -7.13 0.11
N LYS A 141 20.96 -8.18 -0.22
CA LYS A 141 21.49 -9.51 -0.57
C LYS A 141 20.88 -9.96 -1.88
N TYR A 142 21.73 -10.46 -2.78
CA TYR A 142 21.26 -11.14 -3.99
C TYR A 142 20.39 -12.34 -3.62
N LEU A 143 19.22 -12.45 -4.24
CA LEU A 143 18.29 -13.55 -4.04
C LEU A 143 18.33 -14.51 -5.23
N THR A 144 18.10 -13.99 -6.43
CA THR A 144 18.04 -14.79 -7.66
C THR A 144 18.09 -13.90 -8.90
N LYS A 145 18.22 -14.53 -10.06
CA LYS A 145 18.11 -13.91 -11.38
C LYS A 145 17.08 -14.67 -12.18
N GLY A 146 16.04 -13.96 -12.62
CA GLY A 146 15.09 -14.46 -13.61
C GLY A 146 15.54 -14.14 -15.03
N GLY A 147 14.69 -14.43 -16.01
CA GLY A 147 15.00 -14.15 -17.43
C GLY A 147 15.28 -12.68 -17.74
N PHE A 148 14.75 -11.75 -16.95
CA PHE A 148 14.76 -10.31 -17.29
C PHE A 148 15.23 -9.39 -16.15
N SER A 149 15.46 -9.92 -14.94
CA SER A 149 15.78 -9.08 -13.78
C SER A 149 16.62 -9.84 -12.76
N GLU A 150 17.47 -9.10 -12.07
CA GLU A 150 18.12 -9.55 -10.84
C GLU A 150 17.27 -9.09 -9.65
N ILE A 151 17.09 -10.00 -8.69
CA ILE A 151 16.23 -9.83 -7.53
C ILE A 151 17.10 -9.86 -6.28
N TYR A 152 16.85 -8.92 -5.38
CA TYR A 152 17.54 -8.79 -4.11
C TYR A 152 16.53 -8.69 -2.97
N THR A 153 16.95 -9.08 -1.77
CA THR A 153 16.24 -8.73 -0.53
C THR A 153 16.95 -7.56 0.14
N ALA A 154 16.21 -6.69 0.82
CA ALA A 154 16.77 -5.61 1.62
C ALA A 154 15.86 -5.28 2.81
N ASP A 155 16.41 -4.56 3.78
CA ASP A 155 15.67 -3.95 4.88
C ASP A 155 15.55 -2.45 4.63
N TRP A 156 14.33 -1.95 4.43
CA TRP A 156 14.08 -0.53 4.29
C TRP A 156 13.88 0.09 5.68
N ILE A 157 14.86 0.86 6.15
CA ILE A 157 14.97 1.31 7.56
C ILE A 157 13.71 2.06 8.01
N ASP A 158 13.26 3.04 7.23
CA ASP A 158 12.10 3.87 7.56
C ASP A 158 10.77 3.15 7.32
N GLY A 159 10.79 2.12 6.48
CA GLY A 159 9.60 1.48 5.94
C GLY A 159 8.70 2.44 5.17
N GLY A 160 7.52 1.94 4.79
CA GLY A 160 6.51 2.71 4.07
C GLY A 160 5.60 3.48 5.02
N TYR A 161 4.88 4.45 4.47
CA TYR A 161 3.71 5.00 5.18
C TYR A 161 2.66 3.91 5.39
N GLU A 162 1.96 3.96 6.53
CA GLU A 162 0.95 2.97 6.89
C GLU A 162 -0.38 3.63 7.27
N GLU A 163 -0.32 4.80 7.91
CA GLU A 163 -1.49 5.45 8.48
C GLU A 163 -1.47 6.97 8.31
N TRP A 164 -2.66 7.56 8.29
CA TRP A 164 -2.85 9.00 8.37
C TRP A 164 -3.27 9.37 9.79
N ASN A 165 -2.50 10.25 10.44
CA ASN A 165 -2.89 10.86 11.71
C ASN A 165 -3.75 12.10 11.43
N SER A 166 -5.06 12.00 11.64
CA SER A 166 -5.98 13.12 11.41
C SER A 166 -5.79 14.30 12.35
N LYS A 167 -5.26 14.08 13.56
CA LYS A 167 -5.02 15.13 14.57
C LYS A 167 -3.78 15.95 14.23
N GLU A 168 -2.69 15.27 13.87
CA GLU A 168 -1.41 15.91 13.53
C GLU A 168 -1.31 16.25 12.04
N GLN A 169 -2.29 15.82 11.23
CA GLN A 169 -2.34 15.97 9.78
C GLN A 169 -1.06 15.50 9.07
N GLN A 170 -0.55 14.33 9.49
CA GLN A 170 0.68 13.75 8.94
C GLN A 170 0.56 12.26 8.68
N LEU A 171 1.35 11.76 7.74
CA LEU A 171 1.50 10.34 7.47
C LEU A 171 2.49 9.71 8.46
N MET A 172 2.15 8.52 8.95
CA MET A 172 2.93 7.78 9.94
C MET A 172 3.60 6.55 9.32
N ARG A 173 4.81 6.26 9.79
CA ARG A 173 5.58 5.04 9.51
C ARG A 173 5.72 4.24 10.80
N PHE A 174 5.83 2.91 10.70
CA PHE A 174 5.99 2.04 11.87
C PHE A 174 7.35 1.33 11.91
N GLY A 175 8.33 1.83 11.15
CA GLY A 175 9.71 1.35 11.16
C GLY A 175 10.01 0.40 10.02
N THR A 176 11.02 -0.44 10.23
CA THR A 176 11.70 -1.16 9.16
C THR A 176 10.81 -2.19 8.45
N HIS A 177 10.84 -2.19 7.12
CA HIS A 177 10.16 -3.18 6.29
C HIS A 177 11.15 -4.05 5.53
N ALA A 178 10.97 -5.37 5.58
CA ALA A 178 11.66 -6.27 4.67
C ALA A 178 11.06 -6.13 3.26
N VAL A 179 11.91 -5.86 2.26
CA VAL A 179 11.50 -5.58 0.88
C VAL A 179 12.24 -6.46 -0.12
N ILE A 180 11.65 -6.57 -1.30
CA ILE A 180 12.27 -7.11 -2.51
C ILE A 180 12.69 -5.93 -3.38
N LEU A 181 13.93 -5.95 -3.85
CA LEU A 181 14.41 -5.05 -4.89
C LEU A 181 14.45 -5.82 -6.21
N LYS A 182 13.70 -5.35 -7.20
CA LYS A 182 13.73 -5.90 -8.56
C LYS A 182 14.44 -4.91 -9.47
N GLU A 183 15.60 -5.29 -9.97
CA GLU A 183 16.36 -4.45 -10.90
C GLU A 183 15.68 -4.38 -12.26
N LEU A 184 15.51 -3.16 -12.76
CA LEU A 184 14.85 -2.86 -14.02
C LEU A 184 15.91 -2.68 -15.10
N LYS A 185 15.87 -3.52 -16.14
CA LYS A 185 16.78 -3.49 -17.29
C LYS A 185 15.97 -3.48 -18.58
N ASN A 186 16.47 -2.77 -19.59
CA ASN A 186 15.98 -3.02 -20.94
C ASN A 186 16.47 -4.38 -21.40
N VAL A 187 15.56 -5.18 -21.94
CA VAL A 187 15.88 -6.50 -22.49
C VAL A 187 15.90 -6.36 -24.01
N GLU A 188 16.98 -6.84 -24.62
CA GLU A 188 17.11 -6.85 -26.07
C GLU A 188 15.98 -7.67 -26.71
N ASN A 189 15.32 -7.13 -27.74
CA ASN A 189 14.15 -7.71 -28.41
C ASN A 189 12.85 -7.78 -27.58
N ALA A 190 12.81 -7.23 -26.36
CA ALA A 190 11.54 -7.05 -25.66
C ALA A 190 10.78 -5.85 -26.22
N SER A 191 9.45 -5.99 -26.35
CA SER A 191 8.57 -4.89 -26.77
C SER A 191 8.42 -3.82 -25.69
N GLN A 192 8.71 -4.14 -24.43
CA GLN A 192 8.50 -3.28 -23.28
C GLN A 192 9.82 -2.76 -22.70
N SER A 193 9.90 -1.44 -22.48
CA SER A 193 11.03 -0.83 -21.79
C SER A 193 10.90 -0.99 -20.27
N TRP A 194 12.04 -0.86 -19.58
CA TRP A 194 12.10 -0.85 -18.11
C TRP A 194 11.19 0.22 -17.49
N PHE A 195 11.01 1.35 -18.18
CA PHE A 195 10.23 2.49 -17.70
C PHE A 195 8.73 2.20 -17.70
N GLU A 196 8.23 1.55 -18.75
CA GLU A 196 6.82 1.18 -18.82
C GLU A 196 6.47 0.05 -17.86
N GLU A 197 7.42 -0.86 -17.58
CA GLU A 197 7.29 -1.81 -16.48
C GLU A 197 7.15 -1.09 -15.13
N ALA A 198 8.06 -0.14 -14.85
CA ALA A 198 8.00 0.66 -13.63
C ALA A 198 6.65 1.38 -13.49
N LYS A 199 6.24 2.12 -14.53
CA LYS A 199 4.97 2.84 -14.57
C LYS A 199 3.77 1.92 -14.33
N SER A 200 3.75 0.74 -14.94
CA SER A 200 2.67 -0.24 -14.76
C SER A 200 2.61 -0.73 -13.32
N HIS A 201 3.75 -1.10 -12.72
CA HIS A 201 3.79 -1.54 -11.33
C HIS A 201 3.33 -0.45 -10.36
N LEU A 202 3.89 0.77 -10.47
CA LEU A 202 3.57 1.89 -9.58
C LEU A 202 2.08 2.28 -9.64
N THR A 203 1.50 2.28 -10.83
CA THR A 203 0.09 2.68 -11.02
C THR A 203 -0.91 1.60 -10.60
N LEU A 204 -0.61 0.32 -10.86
CA LEU A 204 -1.51 -0.79 -10.55
C LEU A 204 -1.46 -1.20 -9.08
N SER A 205 -0.26 -1.29 -8.49
CA SER A 205 -0.11 -1.76 -7.10
C SER A 205 -0.69 -0.78 -6.09
N ASN A 206 -0.71 0.52 -6.41
CA ASN A 206 -1.36 1.51 -5.58
C ASN A 206 -2.89 1.27 -5.49
N LYS A 207 -3.51 0.82 -6.58
CA LYS A 207 -4.96 0.70 -6.69
C LYS A 207 -5.49 -0.66 -6.24
N TYR A 208 -4.83 -1.76 -6.59
CA TYR A 208 -5.39 -3.11 -6.42
C TYR A 208 -4.62 -3.97 -5.41
N ALA A 209 -5.35 -4.53 -4.43
CA ALA A 209 -4.76 -5.34 -3.35
C ALA A 209 -4.24 -6.70 -3.84
N SER A 210 -4.72 -7.16 -5.00
CA SER A 210 -4.29 -8.41 -5.65
C SER A 210 -2.93 -8.30 -6.32
N ILE A 211 -2.44 -7.08 -6.55
CA ILE A 211 -1.12 -6.83 -7.13
C ILE A 211 -0.13 -6.67 -5.98
N VAL A 212 1.06 -7.28 -6.13
CA VAL A 212 2.14 -7.10 -5.15
C VAL A 212 2.40 -5.61 -4.98
N GLN A 213 2.30 -5.15 -3.74
CA GLN A 213 2.51 -3.76 -3.38
C GLN A 213 3.92 -3.34 -3.77
N CYS A 214 4.01 -2.34 -4.65
CA CYS A 214 5.22 -1.59 -4.89
C CYS A 214 5.19 -0.34 -4.02
N PHE A 215 6.25 -0.12 -3.26
CA PHE A 215 6.45 1.08 -2.45
C PHE A 215 7.05 2.22 -3.27
N GLY A 216 7.74 1.90 -4.36
CA GLY A 216 8.32 2.92 -5.22
C GLY A 216 9.57 2.47 -5.95
N LEU A 217 10.44 3.45 -6.21
CA LEU A 217 11.68 3.27 -6.95
C LEU A 217 12.88 3.70 -6.12
N THR A 218 14.01 3.04 -6.39
CA THR A 218 15.35 3.48 -5.97
C THR A 218 16.30 3.38 -7.17
N GLN A 219 17.53 3.87 -7.03
CA GLN A 219 18.57 3.72 -8.03
C GLN A 219 19.84 3.20 -7.37
N ASN A 220 20.42 2.15 -7.96
CA ASN A 220 21.68 1.60 -7.51
C ASN A 220 22.81 2.57 -7.90
N PRO A 221 23.56 3.13 -6.94
CA PRO A 221 24.60 4.11 -7.21
C PRO A 221 25.81 3.52 -7.96
N LEU A 222 25.99 2.19 -7.94
CA LEU A 222 27.14 1.53 -8.57
C LEU A 222 26.99 1.41 -10.09
N ASN A 223 25.77 1.14 -10.57
CA ASN A 223 25.52 0.88 -11.99
C ASN A 223 24.49 1.83 -12.62
N GLY A 224 23.84 2.68 -11.82
CA GLY A 224 22.83 3.64 -12.28
C GLY A 224 21.47 3.03 -12.61
N ASN A 225 21.28 1.72 -12.45
CA ASN A 225 20.03 1.05 -12.75
C ASN A 225 18.96 1.37 -11.69
N TYR A 226 17.72 1.52 -12.15
CA TYR A 226 16.57 1.68 -11.27
C TYR A 226 16.08 0.32 -10.74
N LEU A 227 15.57 0.31 -9.53
CA LEU A 227 14.97 -0.88 -8.92
C LEU A 227 13.58 -0.56 -8.38
N LEU A 228 12.63 -1.46 -8.60
CA LEU A 228 11.36 -1.45 -7.88
C LEU A 228 11.61 -1.91 -6.44
N VAL A 229 11.05 -1.18 -5.49
CA VAL A 229 11.00 -1.59 -4.08
C VAL A 229 9.61 -2.16 -3.81
N MET A 230 9.56 -3.44 -3.47
CA MET A 230 8.30 -4.20 -3.39
C MET A 230 8.15 -4.90 -2.05
N ARG A 231 6.90 -5.15 -1.66
CA ARG A 231 6.59 -5.94 -0.47
C ARG A 231 7.15 -7.36 -0.60
N LYS A 232 7.94 -7.76 0.39
CA LYS A 232 8.36 -9.15 0.55
C LYS A 232 7.21 -9.97 1.15
N PHE A 233 6.90 -11.10 0.52
CA PHE A 233 6.05 -12.12 1.12
C PHE A 233 6.93 -13.14 1.83
N ASN A 234 6.47 -13.60 2.99
CA ASN A 234 7.06 -14.70 3.74
C ASN A 234 6.48 -16.02 3.27
#